data_AF-A0A428RHG9-F1
#
_entry.id   AF-A0A428RHG9-F1
#
_cell.length_a   1.000
_cell.length_b   1.000
_cell.length_c   1.000
_cell.angle_alpha   90.00
_cell.angle_beta   90.00
_cell.angle_gamma   90.00
#
_symmetry.space_group_name_H-M   'P 1'
#
loop_
_entity.id
_entity.type
_entity.pdbx_description
1 polymer ?
#
loop_
_entity_poly.entity_id
_entity_poly.type
_entity_poly.pdbx_seq_one_letter_code
_entity_poly.pdbx_strand_id
1 'polypeptide(L)'
;MAESKQPCLEDPNRDEKAATSNLTRAHDTDIAARSPGNPLSAVNLSTASPSSIEDCQQEATPRERLADAIIRGLRVQDDANIYGKAPPRMGYGGQRHPRFAGDHFLSNRELIGQTELLKVAQRMPKGSHLHIHFNACLQPEVLLGIAKGMDRMFIMSNLPLVPDNGCENFDRCEIQFQIMSPEKESPGDLFSAAYTPWQAMKFQEFRDQFGLYYNKATVDSWLKDKLMFHEEEVHNHLQTASGAWEKFNGRTRMMKGLFNYETAYKEYTRRLLENLLEDNIIYAEIRPNFMMSNQLWKDD
;
A
#
# COMPACT_ATOMS: atom_id res chain seq x y z
N MET A 1 -16.37 -47.31 -44.97
CA MET A 1 -17.14 -46.12 -44.57
C MET A 1 -17.13 -46.09 -43.05
N ALA A 2 -16.21 -45.31 -42.50
CA ALA A 2 -16.05 -45.09 -41.07
C ALA A 2 -16.46 -43.64 -40.82
N GLU A 3 -17.44 -43.40 -39.95
CA GLU A 3 -17.73 -42.06 -39.43
C GLU A 3 -17.17 -41.97 -38.02
N SER A 4 -16.07 -41.22 -37.90
CA SER A 4 -15.45 -40.84 -36.65
C SER A 4 -16.31 -39.79 -35.94
N LYS A 5 -16.71 -40.05 -34.69
CA LYS A 5 -17.14 -38.99 -33.77
C LYS A 5 -15.88 -38.34 -33.18
N GLN A 6 -15.60 -37.10 -33.57
CA GLN A 6 -14.67 -36.22 -32.88
C GLN A 6 -15.22 -35.91 -31.47
N PRO A 7 -14.37 -35.90 -30.42
CA PRO A 7 -14.71 -35.24 -29.17
C PRO A 7 -14.61 -33.72 -29.38
N CYS A 8 -15.66 -33.00 -28.98
CA CYS A 8 -15.66 -31.55 -28.91
C CYS A 8 -14.54 -31.09 -27.98
N LEU A 9 -13.60 -30.30 -28.51
CA LEU A 9 -12.63 -29.56 -27.72
C LEU A 9 -13.39 -28.50 -26.91
N GLU A 10 -13.38 -28.64 -25.58
CA GLU A 10 -13.83 -27.59 -24.68
C GLU A 10 -12.86 -26.40 -24.77
N ASP A 11 -13.41 -25.21 -25.00
CA ASP A 11 -12.69 -23.94 -25.07
C ASP A 11 -12.14 -23.60 -23.68
N PRO A 12 -10.81 -23.58 -23.47
CA PRO A 12 -10.20 -23.31 -22.16
C PRO A 12 -10.45 -21.88 -21.65
N ASN A 13 -11.04 -21.01 -22.48
CA ASN A 13 -11.39 -19.64 -22.12
C ASN A 13 -12.85 -19.50 -21.62
N ARG A 14 -13.61 -20.59 -21.56
CA ARG A 14 -15.01 -20.56 -21.13
C ARG A 14 -15.16 -20.33 -19.61
N ASP A 15 -14.26 -20.94 -18.83
CA ASP A 15 -14.24 -20.78 -17.37
C ASP A 15 -13.63 -19.43 -16.95
N GLU A 16 -12.69 -18.89 -17.73
CA GLU A 16 -12.09 -17.57 -17.49
C GLU A 16 -13.09 -16.43 -17.77
N LYS A 17 -13.91 -16.57 -18.83
CA LYS A 17 -15.04 -15.67 -19.10
C LYS A 17 -16.18 -15.81 -18.09
N ALA A 18 -16.44 -17.01 -17.58
CA ALA A 18 -17.44 -17.23 -16.54
C ALA A 18 -16.99 -16.65 -15.17
N ALA A 19 -15.70 -16.75 -14.83
CA ALA A 19 -15.12 -16.15 -13.64
C ALA A 19 -15.08 -14.61 -13.72
N THR A 20 -14.71 -14.03 -14.87
CA THR A 20 -14.76 -12.56 -15.06
C THR A 20 -16.19 -12.01 -15.09
N SER A 21 -17.15 -12.75 -15.66
CA SER A 21 -18.59 -12.44 -15.63
C SER A 21 -19.18 -12.49 -14.21
N ASN A 22 -18.80 -13.49 -13.40
CA ASN A 22 -19.26 -13.57 -12.01
C ASN A 22 -18.61 -12.52 -11.10
N LEU A 23 -17.35 -12.14 -11.35
CA LEU A 23 -16.68 -11.04 -10.65
C LEU A 23 -17.26 -9.67 -11.02
N THR A 24 -17.59 -9.43 -12.29
CA THR A 24 -18.29 -8.21 -12.72
C THR A 24 -19.71 -8.15 -12.18
N ARG A 25 -20.44 -9.27 -12.17
CA ARG A 25 -21.82 -9.32 -11.63
C ARG A 25 -21.86 -9.16 -10.11
N ALA A 26 -20.88 -9.72 -9.38
CA ALA A 26 -20.73 -9.50 -7.94
C ALA A 26 -20.32 -8.05 -7.61
N HIS A 27 -19.48 -7.42 -8.46
CA HIS A 27 -19.15 -6.01 -8.35
C HIS A 27 -20.30 -5.07 -8.73
N ASP A 28 -21.10 -5.40 -9.74
CA ASP A 28 -22.25 -4.59 -10.17
C ASP A 28 -23.39 -4.63 -9.15
N THR A 29 -23.57 -5.75 -8.44
CA THR A 29 -24.48 -5.81 -7.29
C THR A 29 -24.02 -4.94 -6.11
N ASP A 30 -22.71 -4.70 -5.99
CA ASP A 30 -22.13 -3.83 -4.95
C ASP A 30 -22.12 -2.35 -5.35
N ILE A 31 -22.05 -2.06 -6.66
CA ILE A 31 -22.12 -0.70 -7.25
C ILE A 31 -23.57 -0.20 -7.29
N ALA A 32 -24.55 -1.05 -7.62
CA ALA A 32 -25.98 -0.69 -7.59
C ALA A 32 -26.48 -0.38 -6.17
N ALA A 33 -25.78 -0.85 -5.13
CA ALA A 33 -26.06 -0.50 -3.74
C ALA A 33 -25.55 0.89 -3.32
N ARG A 34 -24.88 1.64 -4.22
CA ARG A 34 -24.22 2.92 -3.88
C ARG A 34 -24.44 4.02 -4.94
N SER A 35 -25.64 4.61 -4.99
CA SER A 35 -25.91 6.04 -5.29
C SER A 35 -27.42 6.36 -5.40
N PRO A 36 -27.92 7.58 -5.11
CA PRO A 36 -27.50 8.59 -4.15
C PRO A 36 -28.60 8.80 -3.09
N GLY A 37 -28.39 8.22 -1.93
CA GLY A 37 -29.19 8.43 -0.73
C GLY A 37 -28.26 8.19 0.44
N ASN A 38 -27.48 9.20 0.78
CA ASN A 38 -26.47 9.12 1.82
C ASN A 38 -27.13 9.27 3.20
N PRO A 39 -27.12 8.21 4.02
CA PRO A 39 -26.90 8.41 5.44
C PRO A 39 -25.74 7.52 5.91
N LEU A 40 -24.57 7.65 5.30
CA LEU A 40 -23.32 7.07 5.78
C LEU A 40 -22.21 8.13 5.93
N SER A 41 -22.57 9.40 6.08
CA SER A 41 -21.70 10.45 6.64
C SER A 41 -21.63 10.41 8.18
N ALA A 42 -21.86 9.25 8.78
CA ALA A 42 -21.58 9.03 10.19
C ALA A 42 -21.15 7.57 10.36
N VAL A 43 -19.86 7.30 10.18
CA VAL A 43 -19.26 6.30 11.07
C VAL A 43 -19.47 6.88 12.46
N ASN A 44 -20.47 6.35 13.17
CA ASN A 44 -20.74 6.68 14.55
C ASN A 44 -19.48 6.34 15.36
N LEU A 45 -18.58 7.31 15.51
CA LEU A 45 -17.65 7.42 16.63
C LEU A 45 -18.42 7.78 17.94
N SER A 46 -19.72 7.48 17.98
CA SER A 46 -20.68 7.80 19.04
C SER A 46 -21.32 6.52 19.63
N THR A 47 -20.71 5.34 19.47
CA THR A 47 -21.22 4.13 20.14
C THR A 47 -20.85 4.07 21.62
N ALA A 48 -19.99 4.96 22.10
CA ALA A 48 -19.97 5.31 23.51
C ALA A 48 -21.20 6.17 23.77
N SER A 49 -22.20 5.65 24.50
CA SER A 49 -23.27 6.49 25.03
C SER A 49 -22.60 7.64 25.81
N PRO A 50 -23.17 8.87 25.81
CA PRO A 50 -22.64 9.97 26.61
C PRO A 50 -22.36 9.56 28.06
N SER A 51 -23.20 8.65 28.60
CA SER A 51 -22.99 8.04 29.92
C SER A 51 -21.65 7.31 30.04
N SER A 52 -21.25 6.47 29.08
CA SER A 52 -20.02 5.68 29.19
C SER A 52 -18.72 6.50 29.20
N ILE A 53 -18.69 7.67 28.54
CA ILE A 53 -17.52 8.58 28.60
C ILE A 53 -17.49 9.31 29.93
N GLU A 54 -18.65 9.75 30.42
CA GLU A 54 -18.80 10.40 31.73
C GLU A 54 -18.48 9.43 32.87
N ASP A 55 -18.92 8.18 32.78
CA ASP A 55 -18.67 7.11 33.75
C ASP A 55 -17.16 6.82 33.85
N CYS A 56 -16.47 6.66 32.71
CA CYS A 56 -15.01 6.49 32.67
C CYS A 56 -14.25 7.65 33.32
N GLN A 57 -14.74 8.89 33.17
CA GLN A 57 -14.10 10.06 33.80
C GLN A 57 -14.33 10.10 35.32
N GLN A 58 -15.49 9.64 35.78
CA GLN A 58 -15.84 9.58 37.20
C GLN A 58 -15.04 8.49 37.92
N GLU A 59 -14.84 7.33 37.28
CA GLU A 59 -14.13 6.19 37.85
C GLU A 59 -12.60 6.30 37.75
N ALA A 60 -12.08 7.24 36.95
CA ALA A 60 -10.65 7.44 36.77
C ALA A 60 -9.92 7.64 38.12
N THR A 61 -8.78 6.98 38.29
CA THR A 61 -7.90 7.19 39.42
C THR A 61 -7.24 8.58 39.38
N PRO A 62 -6.69 9.09 40.50
CA PRO A 62 -5.93 10.34 40.48
C PRO A 62 -4.77 10.36 39.48
N ARG A 63 -4.14 9.20 39.22
CA ARG A 63 -3.03 9.08 38.24
C ARG A 63 -3.53 9.15 36.81
N GLU A 64 -4.65 8.51 36.50
CA GLU A 64 -5.26 8.59 35.16
C GLU A 64 -5.73 10.01 34.84
N ARG A 65 -6.34 10.71 35.81
CA ARG A 65 -6.69 12.13 35.65
C ARG A 65 -5.46 13.02 35.42
N LEU A 66 -4.37 12.77 36.12
CA LEU A 66 -3.11 13.50 35.90
C LEU A 66 -2.53 13.21 34.51
N ALA A 67 -2.52 11.94 34.07
CA ALA A 67 -2.06 11.55 32.75
C ALA A 67 -2.90 12.19 31.64
N ASP A 68 -4.23 12.17 31.76
CA ASP A 68 -5.15 12.83 30.84
C ASP A 68 -4.91 14.35 30.79
N ALA A 69 -4.73 15.02 31.93
CA ALA A 69 -4.39 16.44 31.96
C ALA A 69 -3.08 16.75 31.22
N ILE A 70 -2.05 15.90 31.38
CA ILE A 70 -0.78 16.01 30.65
C ILE A 70 -1.01 15.83 29.14
N ILE A 71 -1.73 14.78 28.72
CA ILE A 71 -2.03 14.49 27.32
C ILE A 71 -2.77 15.66 26.65
N ARG A 72 -3.77 16.23 27.32
CA ARG A 72 -4.48 17.43 26.83
C ARG A 72 -3.54 18.64 26.71
N GLY A 73 -2.64 18.82 27.68
CA GLY A 73 -1.61 19.85 27.63
C GLY A 73 -0.68 19.69 26.43
N LEU A 74 -0.21 18.47 26.17
CA LEU A 74 0.62 18.15 25.00
C LEU A 74 -0.11 18.44 23.69
N ARG A 75 -1.40 18.10 23.59
CA ARG A 75 -2.20 18.41 22.39
C ARG A 75 -2.25 19.92 22.12
N VAL A 76 -2.50 20.74 23.14
CA VAL A 76 -2.49 22.21 22.99
C VAL A 76 -1.09 22.71 22.62
N GLN A 77 -0.05 22.12 23.20
CA GLN A 77 1.33 22.45 22.88
C GLN A 77 1.69 22.11 21.42
N ASP A 78 1.27 20.94 20.93
CA ASP A 78 1.49 20.50 19.56
C ASP A 78 0.72 21.39 18.57
N ASP A 79 -0.54 21.72 18.88
CA ASP A 79 -1.36 22.67 18.11
C ASP A 79 -0.66 24.04 17.98
N ALA A 80 -0.12 24.58 19.06
CA ALA A 80 0.54 25.88 19.03
C ALA A 80 1.95 25.84 18.40
N ASN A 81 2.75 24.83 18.71
CA ASN A 81 4.18 24.83 18.40
C ASN A 81 4.56 24.04 17.16
N ILE A 82 3.79 23.03 16.77
CA ILE A 82 4.04 22.23 15.58
C ILE A 82 3.15 22.74 14.45
N TYR A 83 1.83 22.68 14.63
CA TYR A 83 0.90 23.08 13.57
C TYR A 83 0.86 24.61 13.41
N GLY A 84 0.68 25.36 14.50
CA GLY A 84 0.56 26.82 14.47
C GLY A 84 1.81 27.55 13.95
N LYS A 85 3.01 26.95 14.09
CA LYS A 85 4.27 27.49 13.56
C LYS A 85 4.64 26.98 12.18
N ALA A 86 4.00 25.92 11.70
CA ALA A 86 4.30 25.38 10.39
C ALA A 86 3.86 26.35 9.27
N PRO A 87 4.61 26.43 8.15
CA PRO A 87 4.22 27.27 7.03
C PRO A 87 2.80 26.94 6.55
N PRO A 88 1.95 27.96 6.31
CA PRO A 88 0.60 27.71 5.81
C PRO A 88 0.65 27.13 4.42
N ARG A 89 -0.35 26.33 4.09
CA ARG A 89 -0.50 25.75 2.74
C ARG A 89 -1.10 26.77 1.80
N MET A 90 -0.64 26.71 0.55
CA MET A 90 -1.18 27.53 -0.52
C MET A 90 -2.31 26.76 -1.20
N GLY A 91 -3.52 27.31 -1.15
CA GLY A 91 -4.68 26.84 -1.88
C GLY A 91 -4.86 27.56 -3.22
N TYR A 92 -6.00 27.34 -3.84
CA TYR A 92 -6.37 27.95 -5.12
C TYR A 92 -6.30 29.48 -5.06
N GLY A 93 -5.73 30.10 -6.10
CA GLY A 93 -5.61 31.57 -6.18
C GLY A 93 -4.71 32.20 -5.10
N GLY A 94 -3.82 31.43 -4.46
CA GLY A 94 -2.91 31.94 -3.44
C GLY A 94 -3.53 32.06 -2.03
N GLN A 95 -4.67 31.43 -1.78
CA GLN A 95 -5.25 31.36 -0.44
C GLN A 95 -4.27 30.70 0.54
N ARG A 96 -4.15 31.23 1.76
CA ARG A 96 -3.25 30.70 2.80
C ARG A 96 -4.08 29.97 3.86
N HIS A 97 -3.86 28.67 3.99
CA HIS A 97 -4.56 27.84 4.97
C HIS A 97 -3.60 27.51 6.13
N PRO A 98 -3.94 27.85 7.38
CA PRO A 98 -3.13 27.46 8.53
C PRO A 98 -3.10 25.94 8.65
N ARG A 99 -2.01 25.41 9.21
CA ARG A 99 -1.90 23.98 9.50
C ARG A 99 -2.69 23.65 10.76
N PHE A 100 -3.31 22.49 10.78
CA PHE A 100 -4.03 21.96 11.94
C PHE A 100 -4.03 20.43 11.88
N ALA A 101 -4.22 19.76 13.02
CA ALA A 101 -4.10 18.31 13.13
C ALA A 101 -5.06 17.53 12.22
N GLY A 102 -6.24 18.09 11.93
CA GLY A 102 -7.28 17.46 11.10
C GLY A 102 -7.12 17.64 9.59
N ASP A 103 -6.00 18.21 9.11
CA ASP A 103 -5.70 18.28 7.67
C ASP A 103 -5.38 16.87 7.11
N HIS A 104 -5.30 16.76 5.78
CA HIS A 104 -4.98 15.50 5.11
C HIS A 104 -3.69 14.84 5.64
N PHE A 105 -3.74 13.51 5.81
CA PHE A 105 -2.65 12.76 6.44
C PHE A 105 -1.31 12.96 5.74
N LEU A 106 -1.24 12.83 4.41
CA LEU A 106 0.03 12.97 3.67
C LEU A 106 0.60 14.38 3.79
N SER A 107 -0.27 15.40 3.83
CA SER A 107 0.13 16.78 4.07
C SER A 107 0.76 16.93 5.46
N ASN A 108 0.20 16.26 6.47
CA ASN A 108 0.61 16.38 7.87
C ASN A 108 1.62 15.34 8.35
N ARG A 109 1.99 14.34 7.55
CA ARG A 109 2.82 13.20 7.97
C ARG A 109 4.09 13.63 8.72
N GLU A 110 4.82 14.59 8.16
CA GLU A 110 6.06 15.10 8.75
C GLU A 110 5.82 15.93 10.02
N LEU A 111 4.68 16.63 10.12
CA LEU A 111 4.30 17.38 11.32
C LEU A 111 3.88 16.44 12.45
N ILE A 112 3.08 15.42 12.14
CA ILE A 112 2.63 14.39 13.09
C ILE A 112 3.86 13.72 13.73
N GLY A 113 4.89 13.41 12.94
CA GLY A 113 6.16 12.84 13.42
C GLY A 113 6.91 13.69 14.45
N GLN A 114 6.64 14.99 14.54
CA GLN A 114 7.28 15.92 15.48
C GLN A 114 6.49 16.09 16.78
N THR A 115 5.26 15.62 16.85
CA THR A 115 4.37 15.84 18.00
C THR A 115 4.81 15.08 19.23
N GLU A 116 4.66 15.69 20.41
CA GLU A 116 4.84 14.98 21.68
C GLU A 116 3.71 13.97 21.91
N LEU A 117 2.51 14.28 21.41
CA LEU A 117 1.37 13.38 21.49
C LEU A 117 1.64 12.02 20.80
N LEU A 118 2.28 12.01 19.63
CA LEU A 118 2.65 10.76 18.96
C LEU A 118 3.65 9.95 19.79
N LYS A 119 4.64 10.60 20.43
CA LYS A 119 5.63 9.92 21.28
C LYS A 119 4.98 9.24 22.48
N VAL A 120 3.95 9.86 23.06
CA VAL A 120 3.13 9.24 24.12
C VAL A 120 2.34 8.06 23.54
N ALA A 121 1.68 8.24 22.40
CA ALA A 121 0.88 7.19 21.76
C ALA A 121 1.70 5.94 21.38
N GLN A 122 2.96 6.11 20.98
CA GLN A 122 3.90 5.00 20.70
C GLN A 122 4.21 4.17 21.95
N ARG A 123 4.23 4.80 23.14
CA ARG A 123 4.47 4.14 24.43
C ARG A 123 3.22 3.55 25.08
N MET A 124 2.04 3.92 24.59
CA MET A 124 0.77 3.44 25.13
C MET A 124 0.60 1.95 24.83
N PRO A 125 0.18 1.11 25.81
CA PRO A 125 -0.20 -0.27 25.55
C PRO A 125 -1.50 -0.29 24.74
N LYS A 126 -1.39 -0.49 23.43
CA LYS A 126 -2.53 -0.42 22.49
C LYS A 126 -3.38 -1.70 22.49
N GLY A 127 -2.91 -2.76 23.15
CA GLY A 127 -3.60 -4.04 23.22
C GLY A 127 -3.51 -4.77 21.89
N SER A 128 -4.54 -4.64 21.06
CA SER A 128 -4.77 -5.50 19.90
C SER A 128 -4.91 -4.73 18.59
N HIS A 129 -4.30 -5.22 17.52
CA HIS A 129 -4.48 -4.70 16.16
C HIS A 129 -5.31 -5.69 15.32
N LEU A 130 -6.60 -5.39 15.19
CA LEU A 130 -7.61 -6.34 14.70
C LEU A 130 -7.90 -6.24 13.19
N HIS A 131 -7.38 -5.22 12.51
CA HIS A 131 -7.57 -5.03 11.08
C HIS A 131 -6.24 -4.75 10.36
N ILE A 132 -5.60 -5.81 9.86
CA ILE A 132 -4.31 -5.70 9.18
C ILE A 132 -4.32 -6.47 7.86
N HIS A 133 -3.89 -5.83 6.79
CA HIS A 133 -3.60 -6.47 5.51
C HIS A 133 -2.11 -6.81 5.45
N PHE A 134 -1.80 -8.10 5.46
CA PHE A 134 -0.46 -8.58 5.76
C PHE A 134 0.65 -7.99 4.90
N ASN A 135 0.42 -7.85 3.59
CA ASN A 135 1.39 -7.35 2.62
C ASN A 135 1.62 -5.82 2.65
N ALA A 136 0.96 -5.08 3.55
CA ALA A 136 1.01 -3.61 3.60
C ALA A 136 1.31 -3.07 5.03
N CYS A 137 1.99 -3.86 5.86
CA CYS A 137 2.22 -3.51 7.28
C CYS A 137 3.57 -2.84 7.53
N LEU A 138 4.57 -3.15 6.71
CA LEU A 138 5.95 -2.66 6.84
C LEU A 138 6.29 -1.73 5.67
N GLN A 139 7.34 -0.92 5.89
CA GLN A 139 7.88 -0.04 4.86
C GLN A 139 8.34 -0.84 3.62
N PRO A 140 8.16 -0.30 2.39
CA PRO A 140 8.47 -0.99 1.14
C PRO A 140 9.90 -1.54 1.05
N GLU A 141 10.86 -0.86 1.69
CA GLU A 141 12.28 -1.22 1.71
C GLU A 141 12.55 -2.60 2.30
N VAL A 142 11.67 -3.10 3.19
CA VAL A 142 11.81 -4.44 3.74
C VAL A 142 11.69 -5.48 2.62
N LEU A 143 10.60 -5.43 1.84
CA LEU A 143 10.35 -6.39 0.76
C LEU A 143 11.30 -6.17 -0.42
N LEU A 144 11.53 -4.92 -0.80
CA LEU A 144 12.52 -4.60 -1.83
C LEU A 144 13.92 -5.07 -1.42
N GLY A 145 14.28 -4.93 -0.14
CA GLY A 145 15.55 -5.39 0.41
C GLY A 145 15.72 -6.90 0.36
N ILE A 146 14.68 -7.66 0.71
CA ILE A 146 14.70 -9.13 0.61
C ILE A 146 14.83 -9.55 -0.87
N ALA A 147 14.06 -8.92 -1.76
CA ALA A 147 14.06 -9.23 -3.19
C ALA A 147 15.42 -9.00 -3.87
N LYS A 148 16.25 -8.07 -3.37
CA LYS A 148 17.62 -7.86 -3.87
C LYS A 148 18.52 -9.07 -3.67
N GLY A 149 18.31 -9.82 -2.60
CA GLY A 149 19.13 -10.99 -2.28
C GLY A 149 18.66 -12.27 -2.99
N MET A 150 17.67 -12.17 -3.88
CA MET A 150 17.03 -13.33 -4.47
C MET A 150 17.46 -13.54 -5.92
N ASP A 151 18.20 -14.62 -6.17
CA ASP A 151 18.74 -14.98 -7.49
C ASP A 151 17.66 -15.13 -8.56
N ARG A 152 16.47 -15.61 -8.16
CA ARG A 152 15.35 -15.93 -9.06
C ARG A 152 14.25 -14.88 -9.04
N MET A 153 14.57 -13.67 -8.58
CA MET A 153 13.65 -12.53 -8.63
C MET A 153 13.66 -11.89 -10.01
N PHE A 154 12.47 -11.69 -10.58
CA PHE A 154 12.27 -11.02 -11.86
C PHE A 154 11.45 -9.76 -11.68
N ILE A 155 11.69 -8.80 -12.57
CA ILE A 155 10.96 -7.54 -12.67
C ILE A 155 10.35 -7.42 -14.07
N MET A 156 9.14 -6.86 -14.13
CA MET A 156 8.35 -6.68 -15.34
C MET A 156 7.74 -5.29 -15.34
N SER A 157 7.49 -4.75 -16.54
CA SER A 157 6.79 -3.49 -16.71
C SER A 157 5.71 -3.56 -17.78
N ASN A 158 4.68 -2.73 -17.67
CA ASN A 158 3.72 -2.56 -18.77
C ASN A 158 4.24 -1.68 -19.91
N LEU A 159 5.38 -1.01 -19.73
CA LEU A 159 5.97 -0.08 -20.71
C LEU A 159 7.48 -0.32 -20.87
N PRO A 160 8.06 -0.03 -22.04
CA PRO A 160 9.51 0.04 -22.21
C PRO A 160 10.08 1.20 -21.37
N LEU A 161 11.15 0.93 -20.62
CA LEU A 161 11.83 1.89 -19.76
C LEU A 161 13.04 2.50 -20.50
N VAL A 162 12.74 3.24 -21.55
CA VAL A 162 13.74 3.93 -22.37
C VAL A 162 13.88 5.39 -21.96
N PRO A 163 15.08 6.01 -22.10
CA PRO A 163 15.33 7.40 -21.70
C PRO A 163 14.71 8.44 -22.66
N ASP A 164 13.86 8.02 -23.59
CA ASP A 164 13.18 8.93 -24.52
C ASP A 164 12.12 9.77 -23.81
N ASN A 165 11.68 10.85 -24.46
CA ASN A 165 10.61 11.73 -23.97
C ASN A 165 10.82 12.20 -22.51
N GLY A 166 12.08 12.44 -22.11
CA GLY A 166 12.40 12.86 -20.76
C GLY A 166 12.17 11.79 -19.68
N CYS A 167 12.20 10.51 -20.05
CA CYS A 167 11.97 9.34 -19.18
C CYS A 167 10.53 9.21 -18.67
N GLU A 168 9.53 9.69 -19.42
CA GLU A 168 8.12 9.67 -19.00
C GLU A 168 7.61 8.26 -18.66
N ASN A 169 8.07 7.24 -19.39
CA ASN A 169 7.69 5.85 -19.11
C ASN A 169 8.17 5.38 -17.74
N PHE A 170 9.31 5.85 -17.24
CA PHE A 170 9.76 5.55 -15.88
C PHE A 170 8.80 6.08 -14.83
N ASP A 171 8.05 7.15 -15.13
CA ASP A 171 7.09 7.73 -14.21
C ASP A 171 5.71 7.05 -14.34
N ARG A 172 5.29 6.74 -15.58
CA ARG A 172 3.98 6.16 -15.89
C ARG A 172 3.86 4.65 -15.73
N CYS A 173 4.97 3.93 -15.77
CA CYS A 173 4.93 2.49 -15.76
C CYS A 173 4.36 1.91 -14.46
N GLU A 174 3.66 0.80 -14.61
CA GLU A 174 3.46 -0.18 -13.55
C GLU A 174 4.65 -1.14 -13.54
N ILE A 175 4.99 -1.60 -12.34
CA ILE A 175 6.03 -2.58 -12.09
C ILE A 175 5.43 -3.76 -11.36
N GLN A 176 5.83 -4.96 -11.76
CA GLN A 176 5.52 -6.19 -11.06
C GLN A 176 6.78 -6.99 -10.83
N PHE A 177 6.77 -7.75 -9.74
CA PHE A 177 7.81 -8.70 -9.38
C PHE A 177 7.25 -10.11 -9.45
N GLN A 178 8.13 -11.08 -9.69
CA GLN A 178 7.75 -12.48 -9.64
C GLN A 178 8.99 -13.35 -9.41
N ILE A 179 8.81 -14.45 -8.67
CA ILE A 179 9.74 -15.57 -8.71
C ILE A 179 9.35 -16.52 -9.84
N MET A 180 10.31 -16.90 -10.68
CA MET A 180 10.07 -17.80 -11.81
C MET A 180 10.95 -19.04 -11.68
N SER A 181 10.46 -20.20 -12.11
CA SER A 181 11.25 -21.43 -12.23
C SER A 181 12.07 -21.43 -13.53
N PRO A 182 13.17 -22.19 -13.63
CA PRO A 182 14.09 -22.11 -14.77
C PRO A 182 13.41 -22.37 -16.12
N GLU A 183 12.42 -23.25 -16.13
CA GLU A 183 11.71 -23.68 -17.33
C GLU A 183 10.74 -22.63 -17.87
N LYS A 184 10.38 -21.63 -17.05
CA LYS A 184 9.45 -20.56 -17.39
C LYS A 184 10.15 -19.24 -17.73
N GLU A 185 11.48 -19.20 -17.64
CA GLU A 185 12.26 -18.01 -17.96
C GLU A 185 12.12 -17.67 -19.45
N SER A 186 11.66 -16.45 -19.74
CA SER A 186 11.67 -15.86 -21.07
C SER A 186 12.28 -14.47 -20.97
N PRO A 187 13.63 -14.38 -20.99
CA PRO A 187 14.33 -13.13 -20.70
C PRO A 187 13.94 -12.02 -21.69
N GLY A 188 13.48 -10.90 -21.15
CA GLY A 188 13.32 -9.64 -21.84
C GLY A 188 14.30 -8.60 -21.33
N ASP A 189 14.30 -7.45 -22.00
CA ASP A 189 15.09 -6.28 -21.60
C ASP A 189 14.14 -5.08 -21.48
N LEU A 190 13.87 -4.66 -20.24
CA LEU A 190 12.99 -3.52 -19.97
C LEU A 190 13.53 -2.22 -20.57
N PHE A 191 14.84 -2.11 -20.83
CA PHE A 191 15.49 -0.91 -21.37
C PHE A 191 15.54 -0.88 -22.90
N SER A 192 14.95 -1.87 -23.57
CA SER A 192 14.83 -1.93 -25.03
C SER A 192 13.57 -1.23 -25.52
N ALA A 193 13.69 -0.43 -26.59
CA ALA A 193 12.53 0.15 -27.27
C ALA A 193 11.61 -0.91 -27.90
N ALA A 194 12.13 -2.12 -28.15
CA ALA A 194 11.37 -3.26 -28.64
C ALA A 194 10.84 -4.18 -27.52
N TYR A 195 10.92 -3.75 -26.26
CA TYR A 195 10.43 -4.50 -25.12
C TYR A 195 8.93 -4.83 -25.28
N THR A 196 8.61 -6.11 -25.09
CA THR A 196 7.21 -6.54 -25.03
C THR A 196 6.69 -6.37 -23.61
N PRO A 197 5.58 -5.63 -23.39
CA PRO A 197 5.00 -5.45 -22.07
C PRO A 197 4.85 -6.77 -21.30
N TRP A 198 5.21 -6.72 -20.02
CA TRP A 198 5.17 -7.83 -19.06
C TRP A 198 6.17 -8.95 -19.29
N GLN A 199 7.10 -8.81 -20.24
CA GLN A 199 8.20 -9.74 -20.36
C GLN A 199 9.16 -9.59 -19.16
N ALA A 200 9.62 -10.71 -18.61
CA ALA A 200 10.41 -10.72 -17.38
C ALA A 200 11.90 -10.45 -17.64
N MET A 201 12.50 -9.59 -16.84
CA MET A 201 13.96 -9.39 -16.78
C MET A 201 14.45 -9.79 -15.38
N LYS A 202 15.65 -10.37 -15.28
CA LYS A 202 16.23 -10.67 -13.97
C LYS A 202 16.41 -9.39 -13.18
N PHE A 203 15.98 -9.38 -11.92
CA PHE A 203 16.00 -8.17 -11.11
C PHE A 203 17.43 -7.68 -10.87
N GLN A 204 18.39 -8.60 -10.68
CA GLN A 204 19.79 -8.22 -10.53
C GLN A 204 20.33 -7.50 -11.78
N GLU A 205 20.07 -8.03 -12.98
CA GLU A 205 20.47 -7.39 -14.24
C GLU A 205 19.81 -6.02 -14.42
N PHE A 206 18.52 -5.90 -14.08
CA PHE A 206 17.81 -4.63 -14.08
C PHE A 206 18.50 -3.60 -13.19
N ARG A 207 18.87 -3.99 -11.96
CA ARG A 207 19.54 -3.10 -11.01
C ARG A 207 20.91 -2.64 -11.51
N ASP A 208 21.68 -3.55 -12.09
CA ASP A 208 23.03 -3.27 -12.59
C ASP A 208 23.01 -2.29 -13.77
N GLN A 209 21.96 -2.35 -14.60
CA GLN A 209 21.84 -1.51 -15.79
C GLN A 209 21.04 -0.23 -15.57
N PHE A 210 20.16 -0.15 -14.56
CA PHE A 210 19.21 0.95 -14.36
C PHE A 210 19.82 2.35 -14.47
N GLY A 211 20.98 2.56 -13.83
CA GLY A 211 21.65 3.87 -13.81
C GLY A 211 22.16 4.34 -15.18
N LEU A 212 22.30 3.44 -16.16
CA LEU A 212 22.67 3.79 -17.54
C LEU A 212 21.51 4.46 -18.29
N TYR A 213 20.27 4.14 -17.90
CA TYR A 213 19.05 4.60 -18.58
C TYR A 213 18.26 5.64 -17.78
N TYR A 214 18.44 5.70 -16.46
CA TYR A 214 17.76 6.65 -15.59
C TYR A 214 18.69 7.23 -14.53
N ASN A 215 18.99 8.52 -14.65
CA ASN A 215 19.93 9.23 -13.78
C ASN A 215 19.26 10.16 -12.74
N LYS A 216 17.92 10.28 -12.75
CA LYS A 216 17.19 11.17 -11.84
C LYS A 216 17.07 10.62 -10.42
N ALA A 217 17.23 9.30 -10.25
CA ALA A 217 17.17 8.63 -8.96
C ALA A 217 17.94 7.31 -8.99
N THR A 218 18.27 6.76 -7.82
CA THR A 218 18.75 5.38 -7.73
C THR A 218 17.60 4.40 -7.96
N VAL A 219 17.90 3.17 -8.38
CA VAL A 219 16.88 2.11 -8.55
C VAL A 219 16.08 1.88 -7.27
N ASP A 220 16.73 1.96 -6.11
CA ASP A 220 16.10 1.74 -4.81
C ASP A 220 15.12 2.86 -4.43
N SER A 221 15.53 4.11 -4.61
CA SER A 221 14.65 5.26 -4.38
C SER A 221 13.48 5.26 -5.37
N TRP A 222 13.72 4.89 -6.62
CA TRP A 222 12.67 4.84 -7.65
C TRP A 222 11.65 3.74 -7.36
N LEU A 223 12.08 2.52 -7.03
CA LEU A 223 11.17 1.42 -6.66
C LEU A 223 10.39 1.72 -5.37
N LYS A 224 11.04 2.34 -4.38
CA LYS A 224 10.36 2.81 -3.17
C LYS A 224 9.27 3.80 -3.54
N ASP A 225 9.58 4.79 -4.37
CA ASP A 225 8.65 5.83 -4.78
C ASP A 225 7.40 5.26 -5.47
N LYS A 226 7.60 4.25 -6.33
CA LYS A 226 6.49 3.51 -6.97
C LYS A 226 5.54 2.85 -5.97
N LEU A 227 6.04 2.41 -4.82
CA LEU A 227 5.25 1.79 -3.75
C LEU A 227 4.65 2.77 -2.75
N MET A 228 4.99 4.06 -2.84
CA MET A 228 4.49 5.10 -1.93
C MET A 228 3.46 6.00 -2.60
N PHE A 229 2.49 6.46 -1.82
CA PHE A 229 1.53 7.47 -2.26
C PHE A 229 2.12 8.88 -2.14
N HIS A 230 1.91 9.68 -3.17
CA HIS A 230 2.23 11.10 -3.17
C HIS A 230 1.00 11.93 -2.83
N GLU A 231 1.23 13.07 -2.18
CA GLU A 231 0.16 13.96 -1.74
C GLU A 231 -0.70 14.45 -2.91
N GLU A 232 -0.07 14.88 -4.01
CA GLU A 232 -0.79 15.30 -5.21
C GLU A 232 -1.55 14.13 -5.85
N GLU A 233 -0.99 12.92 -5.84
CA GLU A 233 -1.69 11.76 -6.37
C GLU A 233 -2.98 11.46 -5.58
N VAL A 234 -3.00 11.64 -4.26
CA VAL A 234 -4.15 11.28 -3.42
C VAL A 234 -5.13 12.45 -3.23
N HIS A 235 -4.63 13.69 -3.18
CA HIS A 235 -5.40 14.86 -2.76
C HIS A 235 -5.54 15.95 -3.83
N ASN A 236 -5.07 15.73 -5.07
CA ASN A 236 -5.35 16.66 -6.16
C ASN A 236 -6.87 16.82 -6.36
N HIS A 237 -7.32 18.04 -6.63
CA HIS A 237 -8.73 18.39 -6.81
C HIS A 237 -9.44 17.65 -7.96
N LEU A 238 -8.69 17.12 -8.94
CA LEU A 238 -9.22 16.29 -10.02
C LEU A 238 -9.23 14.79 -9.67
N GLN A 239 -8.66 14.40 -8.53
CA GLN A 239 -8.61 13.00 -8.11
C GLN A 239 -10.01 12.51 -7.72
N THR A 240 -10.29 11.25 -8.05
CA THR A 240 -11.54 10.57 -7.73
C THR A 240 -11.26 9.35 -6.86
N ALA A 241 -12.31 8.81 -6.23
CA ALA A 241 -12.20 7.55 -5.51
C ALA A 241 -11.70 6.41 -6.44
N SER A 242 -12.21 6.34 -7.67
CA SER A 242 -11.80 5.33 -8.66
C SER A 242 -10.34 5.45 -9.06
N GLY A 243 -9.84 6.68 -9.28
CA GLY A 243 -8.44 6.91 -9.61
C GLY A 243 -7.50 6.57 -8.44
N ALA A 244 -7.90 6.88 -7.21
CA ALA A 244 -7.16 6.44 -6.02
C ALA A 244 -7.12 4.90 -5.89
N TRP A 245 -8.23 4.22 -6.18
CA TRP A 245 -8.28 2.75 -6.20
C TRP A 245 -7.42 2.13 -7.30
N GLU A 246 -7.36 2.74 -8.48
CA GLU A 246 -6.49 2.28 -9.58
C GLU A 246 -5.02 2.28 -9.14
N LYS A 247 -4.56 3.38 -8.51
CA LYS A 247 -3.21 3.51 -7.96
C LYS A 247 -2.94 2.51 -6.83
N PHE A 248 -3.88 2.39 -5.89
CA PHE A 248 -3.78 1.41 -4.81
C PHE A 248 -3.65 -0.03 -5.33
N ASN A 249 -4.45 -0.39 -6.33
CA ASN A 249 -4.42 -1.72 -6.93
C ASN A 249 -3.10 -1.98 -7.68
N GLY A 250 -2.58 -1.00 -8.42
CA GLY A 250 -1.27 -1.08 -9.08
C GLY A 250 -0.14 -1.37 -8.10
N ARG A 251 -0.06 -0.62 -7.00
CA ARG A 251 0.93 -0.84 -5.94
C ARG A 251 0.77 -2.20 -5.24
N THR A 252 -0.48 -2.60 -5.00
CA THR A 252 -0.77 -3.91 -4.39
C THR A 252 -0.30 -5.07 -5.28
N ARG A 253 -0.47 -4.95 -6.61
CA ARG A 253 0.09 -5.93 -7.57
C ARG A 253 1.61 -6.01 -7.48
N MET A 254 2.29 -4.88 -7.40
CA MET A 254 3.75 -4.82 -7.23
C MET A 254 4.20 -5.51 -5.93
N MET A 255 3.56 -5.20 -4.79
CA MET A 255 3.87 -5.81 -3.49
C MET A 255 3.64 -7.32 -3.45
N LYS A 256 2.57 -7.79 -4.10
CA LYS A 256 2.23 -9.23 -4.18
C LYS A 256 3.41 -10.05 -4.73
N GLY A 257 4.05 -9.55 -5.78
CA GLY A 257 5.20 -10.18 -6.42
C GLY A 257 6.44 -10.32 -5.52
N LEU A 258 6.65 -9.34 -4.64
CA LEU A 258 7.79 -9.30 -3.72
C LEU A 258 7.63 -10.21 -2.50
N PHE A 259 6.44 -10.75 -2.27
CA PHE A 259 6.06 -11.40 -1.02
C PHE A 259 5.91 -12.92 -1.13
N ASN A 260 5.58 -13.45 -2.30
CA ASN A 260 5.05 -14.81 -2.47
C ASN A 260 6.07 -15.97 -2.44
N TYR A 261 7.14 -15.87 -1.66
CA TYR A 261 8.15 -16.91 -1.54
C TYR A 261 8.60 -17.11 -0.09
N GLU A 262 9.12 -18.30 0.22
CA GLU A 262 9.39 -18.78 1.58
C GLU A 262 10.28 -17.81 2.37
N THR A 263 11.36 -17.32 1.78
CA THR A 263 12.27 -16.37 2.43
C THR A 263 11.58 -15.05 2.78
N ALA A 264 10.87 -14.42 1.83
CA ALA A 264 10.16 -13.17 2.10
C ALA A 264 9.07 -13.35 3.14
N TYR A 265 8.29 -14.42 3.06
CA TYR A 265 7.22 -14.69 4.00
C TYR A 265 7.75 -14.77 5.44
N LYS A 266 8.80 -15.57 5.69
CA LYS A 266 9.38 -15.72 7.03
C LYS A 266 9.97 -14.43 7.55
N GLU A 267 10.80 -13.77 6.76
CA GLU A 267 11.52 -12.57 7.18
C GLU A 267 10.57 -11.38 7.40
N TYR A 268 9.57 -11.20 6.52
CA TYR A 268 8.57 -10.17 6.68
C TYR A 268 7.65 -10.44 7.89
N THR A 269 7.24 -11.69 8.12
CA THR A 269 6.45 -12.06 9.31
C THR A 269 7.21 -11.69 10.59
N ARG A 270 8.48 -12.08 10.68
CA ARG A 270 9.33 -11.80 11.84
C ARG A 270 9.41 -10.30 12.12
N ARG A 271 9.73 -9.49 11.11
CA ARG A 271 9.82 -8.03 11.23
C ARG A 271 8.48 -7.38 11.57
N LEU A 272 7.37 -7.92 11.07
CA LEU A 272 6.03 -7.43 11.42
C LEU A 272 5.76 -7.62 12.91
N LEU A 273 6.05 -8.81 13.45
CA LEU A 273 5.86 -9.09 14.87
C LEU A 273 6.75 -8.22 15.76
N GLU A 274 8.00 -7.98 15.34
CA GLU A 274 8.91 -7.05 16.01
C GLU A 274 8.37 -5.63 16.00
N ASN A 275 7.87 -5.15 14.86
CA ASN A 275 7.34 -3.79 14.74
C ASN A 275 6.05 -3.58 15.56
N LEU A 276 5.18 -4.58 15.65
CA LEU A 276 4.01 -4.54 16.53
C LEU A 276 4.43 -4.42 18.01
N LEU A 277 5.45 -5.17 18.43
CA LEU A 277 5.96 -5.12 19.79
C LEU A 277 6.62 -3.77 20.11
N GLU A 278 7.42 -3.23 19.18
CA GLU A 278 8.02 -1.89 19.28
C GLU A 278 6.96 -0.80 19.50
N ASP A 279 5.78 -0.96 18.90
CA ASP A 279 4.63 -0.07 19.07
C ASP A 279 3.68 -0.51 20.20
N ASN A 280 4.11 -1.34 21.15
CA ASN A 280 3.32 -1.79 22.30
C ASN A 280 1.95 -2.41 21.93
N ILE A 281 1.90 -3.16 20.84
CA ILE A 281 0.78 -4.00 20.43
C ILE A 281 1.15 -5.45 20.76
N ILE A 282 0.30 -6.11 21.56
CA ILE A 282 0.59 -7.44 22.11
C ILE A 282 -0.19 -8.56 21.43
N TYR A 283 -1.17 -8.23 20.59
CA TYR A 283 -1.97 -9.18 19.82
C TYR A 283 -2.37 -8.59 18.46
N ALA A 284 -2.43 -9.41 17.42
CA ALA A 284 -2.86 -8.97 16.09
C ALA A 284 -3.62 -10.05 15.33
N GLU A 285 -4.66 -9.64 14.59
CA GLU A 285 -5.40 -10.47 13.64
C GLU A 285 -4.98 -10.13 12.21
N ILE A 286 -3.98 -10.85 11.73
CA ILE A 286 -3.37 -10.64 10.42
C ILE A 286 -4.22 -11.34 9.35
N ARG A 287 -4.56 -10.62 8.27
CA ARG A 287 -5.25 -11.18 7.11
C ARG A 287 -4.24 -11.50 6.00
N PRO A 288 -3.70 -12.73 5.94
CA PRO A 288 -2.96 -13.17 4.76
C PRO A 288 -3.94 -13.42 3.63
N ASN A 289 -3.51 -13.14 2.40
CA ASN A 289 -4.31 -13.37 1.22
C ASN A 289 -3.79 -14.62 0.51
N PHE A 290 -4.37 -15.79 0.75
CA PHE A 290 -4.01 -17.03 0.02
C PHE A 290 -5.11 -17.36 -0.99
N MET A 291 -4.98 -16.81 -2.21
CA MET A 291 -5.84 -17.14 -3.34
C MET A 291 -5.18 -18.19 -4.23
N MET A 292 -5.93 -18.83 -5.15
CA MET A 292 -5.32 -19.74 -6.15
C MET A 292 -4.20 -19.06 -6.96
N SER A 293 -4.33 -17.76 -7.23
CA SER A 293 -3.32 -16.93 -7.88
C SER A 293 -2.32 -16.27 -6.91
N ASN A 294 -2.38 -16.60 -5.62
CA ASN A 294 -1.55 -16.04 -4.56
C ASN A 294 -1.08 -17.14 -3.60
N GLN A 295 -0.28 -18.07 -4.12
CA GLN A 295 0.32 -19.16 -3.36
C GLN A 295 1.72 -18.77 -2.88
N LEU A 296 2.14 -19.39 -1.78
CA LEU A 296 3.51 -19.30 -1.30
C LEU A 296 4.35 -20.33 -2.05
N TRP A 297 5.38 -19.86 -2.75
CA TRP A 297 6.32 -20.72 -3.46
C TRP A 297 7.55 -20.99 -2.60
N LYS A 298 8.25 -22.06 -2.94
CA LYS A 298 9.64 -22.24 -2.50
C LYS A 298 10.53 -21.21 -3.20
N ASP A 299 11.74 -21.02 -2.70
CA ASP A 299 12.66 -20.02 -3.25
C ASP A 299 13.33 -20.47 -4.58
N ASP A 300 13.09 -21.71 -5.05
CA ASP A 300 13.63 -22.32 -6.26
C ASP A 300 12.68 -22.32 -7.49
#